data_AF-A0A962C5M5-F1
#
_entry.id   AF-A0A962C5M5-F1
#
_cell.length_a   1.000
_cell.length_b   1.000
_cell.length_c   1.000
_cell.angle_alpha   90.00
_cell.angle_beta   90.00
_cell.angle_gamma   90.00
#
_symmetry.space_group_name_H-M   'P 1'
#
loop_
_entity.id
_entity.type
_entity.pdbx_description
1 polymer ?
#
loop_
_entity_poly.entity_id
_entity_poly.type
_entity_poly.pdbx_seq_one_letter_code
_entity_poly.pdbx_strand_id
1 'polypeptide(L)'
;IHASSYITIEGIVNSQCGTLFPFERDSESLTGLDGAAEEMPCLGDVLHEAGYRQSYLGGAGLSFAGKGNFLRAHGYDKRVGLREWAEQGLYQRPGTWGVSDADLFEQSLIELAALRQSGHPFNLTLLTIGTHLPGFSYAECAPYGSGDERFLNALHCSDQLIRRWLDRLESEGY
;
A
#
# COMPACT_ATOMS: atom_id res chain seq x y z
N ILE A 1 10.28 17.30 -9.00
CA ILE A 1 9.82 16.12 -8.24
C ILE A 1 10.65 14.95 -8.74
N HIS A 2 11.43 14.30 -7.87
CA HIS A 2 12.25 13.15 -8.23
C HIS A 2 11.71 11.92 -7.49
N ALA A 3 11.54 10.81 -8.20
CA ALA A 3 11.30 9.51 -7.60
C ALA A 3 12.61 8.71 -7.66
N SER A 4 12.92 7.98 -6.60
CA SER A 4 14.06 7.07 -6.52
C SER A 4 13.69 5.65 -6.99
N SER A 5 12.60 5.50 -7.75
CA SER A 5 12.06 4.21 -8.15
C SER A 5 11.32 4.29 -9.48
N TYR A 6 11.39 3.22 -10.27
CA TYR A 6 10.63 3.03 -11.51
C TYR A 6 9.36 2.19 -11.31
N ILE A 7 9.40 1.29 -10.32
CA ILE A 7 8.35 0.30 -10.05
C ILE A 7 7.97 0.29 -8.57
N THR A 8 6.79 -0.25 -8.26
CA THR A 8 6.24 -0.22 -6.90
C THR A 8 7.14 -0.91 -5.88
N ILE A 9 7.74 -2.05 -6.23
CA ILE A 9 8.52 -2.82 -5.26
C ILE A 9 9.85 -2.14 -4.91
N GLU A 10 10.49 -1.51 -5.88
CA GLU A 10 11.64 -0.64 -5.64
C GLU A 10 11.27 0.56 -4.76
N GLY A 11 10.12 1.18 -4.99
CA GLY A 11 9.62 2.26 -4.13
C GLY A 11 9.39 1.80 -2.68
N ILE A 12 8.82 0.61 -2.50
CA ILE A 12 8.64 0.00 -1.17
C ILE A 12 10.01 -0.20 -0.52
N VAL A 13 10.95 -0.90 -1.15
CA VAL A 13 12.25 -1.17 -0.53
C VAL A 13 13.01 0.13 -0.25
N ASN A 14 13.05 1.07 -1.20
CA ASN A 14 13.80 2.31 -1.03
C ASN A 14 13.20 3.20 0.09
N SER A 15 11.87 3.22 0.23
CA SER A 15 11.20 3.96 1.31
C SER A 15 11.37 3.31 2.68
N GLN A 16 11.41 1.97 2.75
CA GLN A 16 11.56 1.25 4.01
C GLN A 16 13.02 1.15 4.43
N CYS A 17 13.97 0.96 3.52
CA CYS A 17 15.36 0.68 3.84
C CYS A 17 16.28 1.90 3.68
N GLY A 18 15.79 3.01 3.13
CA GLY A 18 16.55 4.26 3.02
C GLY A 18 17.77 4.17 2.09
N THR A 19 17.78 3.21 1.17
CA THR A 19 18.86 2.98 0.20
C THR A 19 18.31 2.87 -1.22
N LEU A 20 19.16 3.03 -2.22
CA LEU A 20 18.82 2.77 -3.62
C LEU A 20 19.28 1.36 -3.99
N PHE A 21 18.34 0.43 -4.07
CA PHE A 21 18.67 -0.89 -4.57
C PHE A 21 18.89 -0.87 -6.08
N PRO A 22 19.88 -1.61 -6.61
CA PRO A 22 20.10 -1.74 -8.04
C PRO A 22 19.05 -2.67 -8.64
N PHE A 23 17.79 -2.26 -8.69
CA PHE A 23 16.78 -2.98 -9.45
C PHE A 23 17.16 -2.91 -10.93
N GLU A 24 17.27 -4.08 -11.58
CA GLU A 24 17.32 -4.10 -13.04
C GLU A 24 15.99 -3.58 -13.57
N ARG A 25 16.04 -2.75 -14.61
CA ARG A 25 14.90 -1.97 -15.12
C ARG A 25 13.71 -2.81 -15.59
N ASP A 26 13.91 -4.11 -15.79
CA ASP A 26 12.90 -5.10 -16.19
C ASP A 26 12.54 -6.11 -15.06
N SER A 27 13.14 -5.97 -13.87
CA SER A 27 12.85 -6.84 -12.72
C SER A 27 11.72 -6.27 -11.88
N GLU A 28 10.51 -6.75 -12.12
CA GLU A 28 9.31 -6.44 -11.31
C GLU A 28 9.27 -7.20 -9.97
N SER A 29 10.40 -7.74 -9.49
CA SER A 29 10.42 -8.69 -8.38
C SER A 29 11.68 -8.57 -7.51
N LEU A 30 11.49 -8.77 -6.21
CA LEU A 30 12.58 -8.94 -5.23
C LEU A 30 13.34 -10.25 -5.39
N THR A 31 12.78 -11.23 -6.11
CA THR A 31 13.42 -12.54 -6.29
C THR A 31 14.78 -12.45 -6.97
N GLY A 32 15.07 -11.38 -7.70
CA GLY A 32 16.37 -11.15 -8.33
C GLY A 32 17.43 -10.55 -7.39
N LEU A 33 17.09 -10.24 -6.14
CA LEU A 33 18.02 -9.67 -5.16
C LEU A 33 18.66 -10.73 -4.24
N ASP A 34 18.44 -12.02 -4.48
CA ASP A 34 19.00 -13.14 -3.71
C ASP A 34 18.87 -13.00 -2.18
N GLY A 35 17.77 -12.39 -1.71
CA GLY A 35 17.52 -12.17 -0.28
C GLY A 35 18.16 -10.92 0.32
N ALA A 36 18.92 -10.15 -0.46
CA ALA A 36 19.63 -8.96 0.04
C ALA A 36 18.69 -7.88 0.61
N ALA A 37 17.47 -7.76 0.07
CA ALA A 37 16.48 -6.84 0.61
C ALA A 37 15.97 -7.31 1.98
N GLU A 38 15.75 -8.61 2.15
CA GLU A 38 15.28 -9.22 3.40
C GLU A 38 16.34 -9.27 4.52
N GLU A 39 17.63 -9.30 4.18
CA GLU A 39 18.72 -9.40 5.16
C GLU A 39 19.19 -8.05 5.71
N MET A 40 18.90 -6.94 5.02
CA MET A 40 19.37 -5.63 5.44
C MET A 40 18.48 -5.01 6.52
N PRO A 41 19.02 -4.24 7.47
CA PRO A 41 18.20 -3.47 8.40
C PRO A 41 17.39 -2.39 7.66
N CYS A 42 16.08 -2.39 7.87
CA CYS A 42 15.15 -1.40 7.34
C CYS A 42 14.33 -0.77 8.47
N LEU A 43 13.55 0.27 8.15
CA LEU A 43 12.67 0.98 9.08
C LEU A 43 11.76 0.03 9.85
N GLY A 44 11.25 -1.02 9.19
CA GLY A 44 10.41 -2.02 9.83
C GLY A 44 11.11 -2.74 10.99
N ASP A 45 12.41 -3.02 10.88
CA ASP A 45 13.18 -3.65 11.95
C ASP A 45 13.38 -2.69 13.13
N VAL A 46 13.72 -1.43 12.84
CA VAL A 46 13.87 -0.38 13.85
C VAL A 46 12.57 -0.17 14.63
N LEU A 47 11.44 -0.12 13.92
CA LEU A 47 10.13 0.04 14.54
C LEU A 47 9.74 -1.19 15.37
N HIS A 48 10.06 -2.40 14.90
CA HIS A 48 9.84 -3.63 15.64
C HIS A 48 10.62 -3.63 16.97
N GLU A 49 11.92 -3.29 16.93
CA GLU A 49 12.74 -3.16 18.14
C GLU A 49 12.22 -2.09 19.11
N ALA A 50 11.64 -1.01 18.58
CA ALA A 50 11.01 0.05 19.36
C ALA A 50 9.60 -0.32 19.89
N GLY A 51 9.11 -1.55 19.63
CA GLY A 51 7.84 -2.05 20.14
C GLY A 51 6.61 -1.56 19.37
N TYR A 52 6.77 -1.14 18.12
CA TYR A 52 5.65 -0.74 17.26
C TYR A 52 4.89 -1.95 16.74
N ARG A 53 3.56 -1.82 16.65
CA ARG A 53 2.70 -2.73 15.89
C ARG A 53 2.62 -2.27 14.45
N GLN A 54 2.96 -3.15 13.53
CA GLN A 54 3.15 -2.79 12.13
C GLN A 54 2.13 -3.51 11.24
N SER A 55 1.35 -2.73 10.50
CA SER A 55 0.27 -3.22 9.66
C SER A 55 0.42 -2.71 8.24
N TYR A 56 0.38 -3.62 7.27
CA TYR A 56 0.37 -3.32 5.85
C TYR A 56 -0.98 -3.71 5.26
N LEU A 57 -1.61 -2.78 4.54
CA LEU A 57 -2.83 -3.01 3.78
C LEU A 57 -2.60 -2.64 2.31
N GLY A 58 -2.84 -3.59 1.40
CA GLY A 58 -2.79 -3.32 -0.04
C GLY A 58 -3.85 -4.09 -0.81
N GLY A 59 -4.17 -3.62 -2.02
CA GLY A 59 -5.20 -4.25 -2.85
C GLY A 59 -4.72 -5.54 -3.54
N ALA A 60 -3.48 -5.56 -4.03
CA ALA A 60 -2.91 -6.69 -4.76
C ALA A 60 -2.48 -7.85 -3.84
N GLY A 61 -2.28 -9.04 -4.42
CA GLY A 61 -1.79 -10.20 -3.68
C GLY A 61 -0.39 -9.98 -3.08
N LEU A 62 -0.17 -10.47 -1.85
CA LEU A 62 1.10 -10.35 -1.14
C LEU A 62 2.26 -11.10 -1.83
N SER A 63 1.97 -12.15 -2.59
CA SER A 63 3.00 -12.87 -3.35
C SER A 63 3.58 -12.07 -4.52
N PHE A 64 2.85 -11.06 -5.01
CA PHE A 64 3.29 -10.28 -6.17
C PHE A 64 4.57 -9.51 -5.85
N ALA A 65 5.57 -9.64 -6.72
CA ALA A 65 6.89 -9.03 -6.59
C ALA A 65 7.67 -9.43 -5.31
N GLY A 66 7.24 -10.45 -4.58
CA GLY A 66 7.86 -10.85 -3.30
C GLY A 66 7.54 -9.94 -2.10
N LYS A 67 6.67 -8.93 -2.25
CA LYS A 67 6.41 -7.91 -1.21
C LYS A 67 6.00 -8.51 0.14
N GLY A 68 5.22 -9.59 0.13
CA GLY A 68 4.74 -10.24 1.35
C GLY A 68 5.85 -10.91 2.16
N ASN A 69 6.92 -11.38 1.50
CA ASN A 69 8.09 -11.94 2.15
C ASN A 69 8.96 -10.83 2.73
N PHE A 70 9.20 -9.78 1.95
CA PHE A 70 9.88 -8.57 2.41
C PHE A 70 9.22 -7.98 3.67
N LEU A 71 7.92 -7.71 3.63
CA LEU A 71 7.17 -7.20 4.78
C LEU A 71 7.25 -8.15 5.98
N ARG A 72 7.27 -9.48 5.75
CA ARG A 72 7.44 -10.48 6.82
C ARG A 72 8.81 -10.37 7.47
N ALA A 73 9.86 -10.24 6.65
CA ALA A 73 11.23 -10.16 7.11
C ALA A 73 11.44 -8.92 7.99
N HIS A 74 10.84 -7.79 7.62
CA HIS A 74 10.98 -6.51 8.34
C HIS A 74 9.87 -6.24 9.37
N GLY A 75 9.41 -7.28 10.06
CA GLY A 75 8.63 -7.11 11.29
C GLY A 75 7.18 -6.61 11.13
N TYR A 76 6.57 -6.69 9.93
CA TYR A 76 5.13 -6.40 9.80
C TYR A 76 4.27 -7.51 10.42
N ASP A 77 3.67 -7.21 11.57
CA ASP A 77 2.77 -8.11 12.31
C ASP A 77 1.58 -8.54 11.44
N LYS A 78 0.93 -7.57 10.80
CA LYS A 78 -0.25 -7.78 9.95
C LYS A 78 0.06 -7.35 8.52
N ARG A 79 -0.27 -8.22 7.57
CA ARG A 79 -0.16 -7.95 6.13
C ARG A 79 -1.43 -8.44 5.48
N VAL A 80 -2.13 -7.57 4.77
CA VAL A 80 -3.38 -7.91 4.09
C VAL A 80 -3.22 -7.58 2.61
N GLY A 81 -3.37 -8.60 1.78
CA GLY A 81 -3.50 -8.46 0.34
C GLY A 81 -4.78 -9.14 -0.15
N LEU A 82 -4.86 -9.34 -1.47
CA LEU A 82 -6.08 -9.82 -2.13
C LEU A 82 -6.69 -11.09 -1.51
N ARG A 83 -5.87 -12.07 -1.11
CA ARG A 83 -6.35 -13.32 -0.51
C ARG A 83 -6.91 -13.08 0.90
N GLU A 84 -6.18 -12.34 1.72
CA GLU A 84 -6.55 -12.05 3.11
C GLU A 84 -7.80 -11.17 3.18
N TRP A 85 -8.03 -10.31 2.18
CA TRP A 85 -9.29 -9.59 2.01
C TRP A 85 -10.45 -10.52 1.69
N ALA A 86 -10.25 -11.48 0.77
CA ALA A 86 -11.28 -12.45 0.41
C ALA A 86 -11.69 -13.33 1.60
N GLU A 87 -10.75 -13.67 2.49
CA GLU A 87 -11.01 -14.37 3.76
C GLU A 87 -11.87 -13.53 4.73
N GLN A 88 -11.88 -12.21 4.59
CA GLN A 88 -12.72 -11.25 5.32
C GLN A 88 -14.01 -10.88 4.58
N GLY A 89 -14.29 -11.51 3.42
CA GLY A 89 -15.47 -11.23 2.61
C GLY A 89 -15.37 -9.98 1.74
N LEU A 90 -14.18 -9.38 1.62
CA LEU A 90 -13.93 -8.25 0.74
C LEU A 90 -13.23 -8.74 -0.54
N TYR A 91 -13.85 -8.52 -1.69
CA TYR A 91 -13.38 -9.02 -2.98
C TYR A 91 -13.01 -7.88 -3.92
N GLN A 92 -12.08 -8.14 -4.84
CA GLN A 92 -11.71 -7.18 -5.89
C GLN A 92 -12.92 -6.84 -6.80
N ARG A 93 -12.94 -5.60 -7.29
CA ARG A 93 -13.96 -5.15 -8.25
C ARG A 93 -13.60 -5.66 -9.67
N PRO A 94 -14.58 -5.93 -10.55
CA PRO A 94 -14.30 -6.38 -11.91
C PRO A 94 -13.36 -5.44 -12.65
N GLY A 95 -12.38 -6.00 -13.37
CA GLY A 95 -11.43 -5.23 -14.18
C GLY A 95 -10.36 -4.47 -13.40
N THR A 96 -10.25 -4.69 -12.08
CA THR A 96 -9.18 -4.15 -11.23
C THR A 96 -8.14 -5.22 -10.87
N TRP A 97 -6.97 -4.81 -10.39
CA TRP A 97 -5.87 -5.70 -10.02
C TRP A 97 -5.84 -6.08 -8.52
N GLY A 98 -6.88 -5.69 -7.79
CA GLY A 98 -6.97 -5.88 -6.35
C GLY A 98 -8.20 -5.23 -5.74
N VAL A 99 -8.26 -5.18 -4.41
CA VAL A 99 -9.26 -4.35 -3.70
C VAL A 99 -9.13 -2.88 -4.12
N SER A 100 -10.26 -2.18 -4.23
CA SER A 100 -10.28 -0.78 -4.67
C SER A 100 -9.63 0.15 -3.64
N ASP A 101 -9.11 1.30 -4.08
CA ASP A 101 -8.58 2.30 -3.13
C ASP A 101 -9.68 2.83 -2.20
N ALA A 102 -10.93 2.91 -2.68
CA ALA A 102 -12.07 3.29 -1.85
C ALA A 102 -12.27 2.32 -0.68
N ASP A 103 -12.31 1.02 -0.98
CA ASP A 103 -12.45 0.00 0.06
C ASP A 103 -11.19 -0.05 0.94
N LEU A 104 -9.99 0.13 0.37
CA LEU A 104 -8.72 0.16 1.11
C LEU A 104 -8.70 1.26 2.18
N PHE A 105 -9.12 2.48 1.83
CA PHE A 105 -9.16 3.58 2.78
C PHE A 105 -10.21 3.36 3.87
N GLU A 106 -11.39 2.83 3.55
CA GLU A 106 -12.40 2.49 4.57
C GLU A 106 -11.89 1.40 5.53
N GLN A 107 -11.28 0.33 5.00
CA GLN A 107 -10.69 -0.73 5.84
C GLN A 107 -9.51 -0.22 6.68
N SER A 108 -8.76 0.76 6.18
CA SER A 108 -7.64 1.35 6.92
C SER A 108 -8.10 2.07 8.19
N LEU A 109 -9.28 2.68 8.19
CA LEU A 109 -9.82 3.36 9.38
C LEU A 109 -10.19 2.34 10.47
N ILE A 110 -10.74 1.19 10.08
CA ILE A 110 -11.03 0.08 10.99
C ILE A 110 -9.74 -0.45 11.61
N GLU A 111 -8.71 -0.68 10.78
CA GLU A 111 -7.40 -1.12 11.26
C GLU A 111 -6.75 -0.09 12.19
N LEU A 112 -6.82 1.18 11.84
CA LEU A 112 -6.26 2.28 12.63
C LEU A 112 -6.94 2.38 14.00
N ALA A 113 -8.26 2.21 14.07
CA ALA A 113 -9.00 2.14 15.33
C ALA A 113 -8.54 0.94 16.19
N ALA A 114 -8.30 -0.22 15.58
CA ALA A 114 -7.79 -1.40 16.28
C ALA A 114 -6.35 -1.20 16.79
N LEU A 115 -5.46 -0.62 15.97
CA LEU A 115 -4.09 -0.30 16.36
C LEU A 115 -4.06 0.69 17.53
N ARG A 116 -4.90 1.74 17.50
CA ARG A 116 -5.04 2.71 18.59
C ARG A 116 -5.51 2.06 19.89
N GLN A 117 -6.47 1.13 19.83
CA GLN A 117 -6.96 0.41 21.01
C GLN A 117 -5.92 -0.55 21.60
N SER A 118 -4.91 -0.97 20.83
CA SER A 118 -3.88 -1.89 21.32
C SER A 118 -2.99 -1.29 22.42
N GLY A 119 -2.92 0.05 22.52
CA GLY A 119 -2.06 0.73 23.49
C GLY A 119 -0.57 0.73 23.14
N HIS A 120 -0.18 0.18 21.99
CA HIS A 120 1.18 0.20 21.46
C HIS A 120 1.35 1.33 20.43
N PRO A 121 2.56 1.90 20.28
CA PRO A 121 2.85 2.69 19.09
C PRO A 121 2.64 1.83 17.84
N PHE A 122 2.28 2.45 16.71
CA PHE A 122 1.96 1.70 15.50
C PHE A 122 2.47 2.36 14.24
N ASN A 123 2.63 1.54 13.20
CA ASN A 123 2.92 1.94 11.84
C ASN A 123 1.87 1.30 10.92
N LEU A 124 1.13 2.12 10.18
CA LEU A 124 0.15 1.67 9.19
C LEU A 124 0.62 2.10 7.80
N THR A 125 0.92 1.12 6.96
CA THR A 125 1.35 1.33 5.57
C THR A 125 0.22 0.93 4.63
N LEU A 126 -0.21 1.88 3.79
CA LEU A 126 -1.22 1.65 2.75
C LEU A 126 -0.57 1.66 1.37
N LEU A 127 -0.93 0.70 0.51
CA LEU A 127 -0.52 0.68 -0.89
C LEU A 127 -1.74 0.74 -1.82
N THR A 128 -1.97 1.94 -2.38
CA THR A 128 -3.00 2.18 -3.40
C THR A 128 -2.65 1.52 -4.73
N ILE A 129 -3.68 1.16 -5.50
CA ILE A 129 -3.56 0.52 -6.82
C ILE A 129 -4.37 1.24 -7.90
N GLY A 130 -5.23 2.20 -7.54
CA GLY A 130 -6.15 2.89 -8.45
C GLY A 130 -5.47 3.52 -9.67
N THR A 131 -4.25 4.04 -9.50
CA THR A 131 -3.49 4.68 -10.57
C THR A 131 -2.66 3.71 -11.41
N HIS A 132 -2.78 2.40 -11.22
CA HIS A 132 -2.12 1.44 -12.11
C HIS A 132 -2.67 1.58 -13.53
N LEU A 133 -1.79 1.63 -14.54
CA LEU A 133 -2.20 1.77 -15.94
C LEU A 133 -3.19 0.66 -16.35
N PRO A 134 -4.27 1.00 -17.08
CA PRO A 134 -4.54 2.31 -17.70
C PRO A 134 -5.31 3.29 -16.78
N GLY A 135 -5.50 2.95 -15.50
CA GLY A 135 -6.22 3.72 -14.49
C GLY A 135 -7.52 3.06 -14.04
N PHE A 136 -7.82 3.05 -12.75
CA PHE A 136 -9.09 2.60 -12.19
C PHE A 136 -9.81 3.79 -11.56
N SER A 137 -11.06 3.99 -11.94
CA SER A 137 -11.97 4.92 -11.27
C SER A 137 -13.10 4.12 -10.64
N TYR A 138 -13.60 4.62 -9.52
CA TYR A 138 -14.65 3.97 -8.74
C TYR A 138 -15.92 4.83 -8.75
N ALA A 139 -17.06 4.25 -8.37
CA ALA A 139 -18.35 4.94 -8.38
C ALA A 139 -18.39 6.10 -7.37
N GLU A 140 -17.51 6.06 -6.37
CA GLU A 140 -17.31 7.04 -5.32
C GLU A 140 -16.57 8.31 -5.79
N CYS A 141 -16.13 8.35 -7.04
CA CYS A 141 -15.32 9.43 -7.59
C CYS A 141 -16.04 10.17 -8.71
N ALA A 142 -15.93 11.50 -8.70
CA ALA A 142 -16.29 12.31 -9.86
C ALA A 142 -15.19 12.22 -10.93
N PRO A 143 -15.53 12.30 -12.23
CA PRO A 143 -14.55 12.36 -13.30
C PRO A 143 -13.78 13.69 -13.30
N TYR A 144 -12.60 13.69 -13.92
CA TYR A 144 -11.77 14.89 -14.09
C TYR A 144 -12.33 15.79 -15.20
N GLY A 145 -13.04 16.84 -14.79
CA GLY A 145 -13.69 17.77 -15.71
C GLY A 145 -14.72 17.08 -16.60
N SER A 146 -14.68 17.33 -17.90
CA SER A 146 -15.52 16.66 -18.90
C SER A 146 -14.79 15.56 -19.68
N GLY A 147 -13.58 15.17 -19.24
CA GLY A 147 -12.73 14.23 -19.95
C GLY A 147 -13.05 12.76 -19.66
N ASP A 148 -12.82 11.90 -20.65
CA ASP A 148 -12.94 10.44 -20.57
C ASP A 148 -11.57 9.73 -20.49
N GLU A 149 -10.47 10.49 -20.39
CA GLU A 149 -9.12 9.94 -20.27
C GLU A 149 -9.00 9.15 -18.95
N ARG A 150 -8.70 7.86 -19.09
CA ARG A 150 -8.86 6.87 -18.03
C ARG A 150 -7.84 7.08 -16.91
N PHE A 151 -6.60 7.47 -17.25
CA PHE A 151 -5.55 7.65 -16.27
C PHE A 151 -5.74 8.95 -15.47
N LEU A 152 -6.11 10.06 -16.11
CA LEU A 152 -6.46 11.32 -15.45
C LEU A 152 -7.65 11.15 -14.52
N ASN A 153 -8.68 10.39 -14.94
CA ASN A 153 -9.80 10.05 -14.07
C ASN A 153 -9.36 9.23 -12.85
N ALA A 154 -8.45 8.28 -13.02
CA ALA A 154 -7.90 7.49 -11.91
C ALA A 154 -7.06 8.33 -10.95
N LEU A 155 -6.21 9.23 -11.46
CA LEU A 155 -5.44 10.17 -10.65
C LEU A 155 -6.37 11.08 -9.83
N HIS A 156 -7.40 11.65 -10.48
CA HIS A 156 -8.36 12.50 -9.81
C HIS A 156 -9.20 11.74 -8.77
N CYS A 157 -9.53 10.48 -9.04
CA CYS A 157 -10.22 9.62 -8.08
C CYS A 157 -9.34 9.30 -6.86
N SER A 158 -8.05 9.01 -7.06
CA SER A 158 -7.10 8.79 -5.98
C SER A 158 -6.95 10.04 -5.09
N ASP A 159 -6.85 11.23 -5.69
CA ASP A 159 -6.81 12.51 -4.97
C ASP A 159 -8.07 12.74 -4.12
N GLN A 160 -9.26 12.54 -4.69
CA GLN A 160 -10.54 12.65 -3.96
C GLN A 160 -10.61 11.69 -2.77
N LEU A 161 -10.16 10.45 -2.96
CA LEU A 161 -10.17 9.42 -1.91
C LEU A 161 -9.18 9.73 -0.80
N ILE A 162 -7.96 10.15 -1.15
CA ILE A 162 -6.96 10.60 -0.17
C ILE A 162 -7.50 11.79 0.63
N ARG A 163 -8.13 12.78 -0.02
CA ARG A 163 -8.72 13.92 0.68
C ARG A 163 -9.78 13.47 1.68
N ARG A 164 -10.72 12.62 1.27
CA ARG A 164 -11.77 12.08 2.17
C ARG A 164 -11.19 11.29 3.34
N TRP A 165 -10.16 10.49 3.09
CA TRP A 165 -9.47 9.76 4.14
C TRP A 165 -8.80 10.70 5.15
N LEU A 166 -8.09 11.73 4.68
CA LEU A 166 -7.48 12.76 5.53
C LEU A 166 -8.53 13.54 6.33
N ASP A 167 -9.64 13.96 5.70
CA ASP A 167 -10.78 14.59 6.38
C ASP A 167 -11.30 13.70 7.53
N ARG A 168 -11.39 12.39 7.27
CA ARG A 168 -11.89 11.44 8.25
C ARG A 168 -10.92 11.29 9.43
N LEU A 169 -9.63 11.18 9.16
CA LEU A 169 -8.59 11.14 10.18
C LEU A 169 -8.65 12.38 11.08
N GLU A 170 -8.70 13.57 10.49
CA GLU A 170 -8.79 14.83 11.23
C GLU A 170 -10.05 14.88 12.10
N SER A 171 -11.20 14.43 11.57
CA SER A 171 -12.47 14.41 12.31
C SER A 171 -12.49 13.43 13.49
N GLU A 172 -11.72 12.34 13.42
CA GLU A 172 -11.62 11.30 14.46
C GLU A 172 -10.47 11.56 15.46
N GLY A 173 -9.75 12.67 15.28
CA GLY A 173 -8.69 13.14 16.17
C GLY A 173 -7.42 12.31 16.07
N TYR A 174 -7.07 11.88 14.85
CA TYR A 174 -5.77 11.30 14.53
C TYR A 174 -4.71 12.37 14.27
#